data_AF-A0A538T4B1-F1
#
_entry.id   AF-A0A538T4B1-F1
#
_cell.length_a   1.000
_cell.length_b   1.000
_cell.length_c   1.000
_cell.angle_alpha   90.00
_cell.angle_beta   90.00
_cell.angle_gamma   90.00
#
_symmetry.space_group_name_H-M   'P 1'
#
loop_
_entity.id
_entity.type
_entity.pdbx_description
1 polymer ?
#
loop_
_entity_poly.entity_id
_entity_poly.type
_entity_poly.pdbx_seq_one_letter_code
_entity_poly.pdbx_strand_id
1 'polypeptide(L)'
;MAKRQLELIPRNEKKERPAKKAASKPAIVRATPKTAAKRAAPKAAAAKPAPASKPIVRLTATDLAARQREISVSEFFTKNRHLLGFDSPAKALLTTVKEAVDNALDACEEAGILPDLVIVISEISETRYKVVVQDNGPGIVKAQIPRIFGQLLYGSKFHTLRQARGQQGIGISAAGMYGQLTTGKPIRIASHTGSKKPGHEYEIQIDTKRNQPVIVSERELDGNQPEPDKEKRAVQRAFDHGTRVELEIEATYKKGRHSVDGYIEQTAMANPHASVTYVAPDGERHEYARVAQELPKAPLEIKPHPHGVELGILLKMLHETKARNIVSFLHGEFSRVSAPVAEEIAKAAGLAVSMSPQKAAREQAESLYKAIQAAKLMAPQSNVLSPIGEELLLEGLKKQITADFYAATSRSPAVYRGNPFLVEAALAYGGGSLPGDELITMIRFANRVPLLYQQSACAITKSVIQTTWKTYGIQQSRGALPAAPMVVMVHIASVWVPFTSESKEAVASYPEIMKEIKLAIQDVGRKLGLYIRRGLREADAEKKRSYIEKYIPHIGIALQEILGIDDKRKEKVCATLKDTLERSRNND
;
A
#
# COMPACT_ATOMS: atom_id res chain seq x y z
N MET A 1 51.29 23.25 -30.66
CA MET A 1 51.50 24.27 -31.71
C MET A 1 50.13 24.49 -32.37
N ALA A 2 49.64 25.68 -32.73
CA ALA A 2 49.99 27.08 -32.42
C ALA A 2 48.63 27.86 -32.34
N LYS A 3 48.33 28.80 -31.44
CA LYS A 3 48.97 30.06 -30.98
C LYS A 3 48.59 31.30 -31.82
N ARG A 4 47.45 31.93 -31.47
CA ARG A 4 47.05 33.37 -31.58
C ARG A 4 45.64 33.49 -30.95
N GLN A 5 45.25 34.40 -30.05
CA GLN A 5 45.66 35.78 -29.65
C GLN A 5 45.46 36.83 -30.76
N LEU A 6 44.90 38.02 -30.52
CA LEU A 6 44.43 38.66 -29.26
C LEU A 6 43.38 39.77 -29.55
N GLU A 7 43.03 40.53 -28.49
CA GLU A 7 42.40 41.87 -28.43
C GLU A 7 40.96 42.01 -27.92
N LEU A 8 40.57 43.27 -27.67
CA LEU A 8 40.06 43.69 -26.35
C LEU A 8 39.22 45.00 -26.38
N ILE A 9 38.19 45.04 -25.51
CA ILE A 9 37.76 46.13 -24.60
C ILE A 9 38.12 47.59 -25.02
N PRO A 10 37.12 48.49 -25.26
CA PRO A 10 36.43 49.22 -24.17
C PRO A 10 34.96 49.65 -24.46
N ARG A 11 34.26 50.50 -23.66
CA ARG A 11 33.97 50.51 -22.19
C ARG A 11 32.98 51.67 -21.84
N ASN A 12 31.85 51.36 -21.18
CA ASN A 12 31.00 52.25 -20.33
C ASN A 12 30.06 53.34 -20.94
N GLU A 13 29.23 53.91 -20.04
CA GLU A 13 28.30 55.09 -20.17
C GLU A 13 26.95 54.85 -20.90
N LYS A 14 25.79 55.45 -20.54
CA LYS A 14 25.20 55.88 -19.23
C LYS A 14 23.72 56.30 -19.44
N LYS A 15 22.98 56.61 -18.35
CA LYS A 15 21.64 57.28 -18.29
C LYS A 15 20.44 56.46 -18.86
N GLU A 16 19.18 56.66 -18.45
CA GLU A 16 18.59 57.50 -17.37
C GLU A 16 17.36 56.82 -16.72
N ARG A 17 16.88 57.34 -15.57
CA ARG A 17 15.60 56.96 -14.91
C ARG A 17 14.74 58.21 -14.66
N PRO A 18 13.41 58.08 -14.68
CA PRO A 18 12.55 58.80 -13.74
C PRO A 18 11.52 57.87 -13.04
N ALA A 19 10.60 58.39 -12.22
CA ALA A 19 10.84 58.79 -10.84
C ALA A 19 9.58 58.56 -9.98
N LYS A 20 9.69 58.50 -8.64
CA LYS A 20 8.54 58.37 -7.72
C LYS A 20 7.94 59.73 -7.34
N LYS A 21 6.61 59.80 -7.17
CA LYS A 21 5.79 60.64 -6.23
C LYS A 21 4.30 60.53 -6.63
N ALA A 22 3.30 60.86 -5.81
CA ALA A 22 3.11 60.83 -4.36
C ALA A 22 1.60 61.04 -4.07
N ALA A 23 1.12 60.75 -2.85
CA ALA A 23 -0.28 60.96 -2.46
C ALA A 23 -0.51 62.30 -1.74
N SER A 24 -1.71 62.86 -1.84
CA SER A 24 -2.18 64.00 -1.02
C SER A 24 -3.71 63.95 -0.80
N LYS A 25 -4.15 64.55 0.31
CA LYS A 25 -5.57 64.87 0.62
C LYS A 25 -5.84 66.35 0.32
N PRO A 26 -7.11 66.81 0.35
CA PRO A 26 -7.41 67.96 1.23
C PRO A 26 -8.77 67.90 1.97
N ALA A 27 -8.99 68.90 2.84
CA ALA A 27 -10.23 69.25 3.58
C ALA A 27 -10.10 70.71 4.10
N ILE A 28 -11.11 71.43 4.62
CA ILE A 28 -12.51 71.07 4.94
C ILE A 28 -13.49 71.74 3.92
N VAL A 29 -14.39 72.72 4.14
CA VAL A 29 -14.89 73.55 5.28
C VAL A 29 -16.44 73.69 5.16
N ARG A 30 -17.14 74.18 6.18
CA ARG A 30 -18.62 74.33 6.26
C ARG A 30 -19.15 75.58 5.53
N ALA A 31 -20.35 75.49 4.97
CA ALA A 31 -21.32 76.61 4.93
C ALA A 31 -22.79 76.10 4.83
N THR A 32 -23.72 76.83 5.44
CA THR A 32 -25.20 76.66 5.43
C THR A 32 -25.81 78.09 5.56
N PRO A 33 -27.15 78.35 5.58
CA PRO A 33 -28.34 77.46 5.48
C PRO A 33 -29.48 77.98 4.55
N LYS A 34 -30.63 77.25 4.49
CA LYS A 34 -32.07 77.68 4.30
C LYS A 34 -32.41 78.74 3.20
N THR A 35 -33.50 78.62 2.43
CA THR A 35 -34.93 78.66 2.88
C THR A 35 -35.92 77.97 1.92
N ALA A 36 -37.23 78.13 2.17
CA ALA A 36 -38.40 77.55 1.48
C ALA A 36 -38.67 78.21 0.08
N ALA A 37 -39.64 77.81 -0.76
CA ALA A 37 -40.97 77.28 -0.45
C ALA A 37 -41.66 76.41 -1.53
N LYS A 38 -42.93 76.07 -1.25
CA LYS A 38 -43.77 75.01 -1.87
C LYS A 38 -44.22 75.31 -3.31
N ARG A 39 -44.42 74.24 -4.10
CA ARG A 39 -45.58 74.09 -4.99
C ARG A 39 -46.13 72.65 -4.90
N ALA A 40 -47.42 72.45 -5.14
CA ALA A 40 -48.13 71.20 -4.88
C ALA A 40 -48.13 70.23 -6.08
N ALA A 41 -48.40 68.95 -5.82
CA ALA A 41 -48.32 67.86 -6.80
C ALA A 41 -49.70 67.34 -7.24
N PRO A 42 -49.81 66.74 -8.45
CA PRO A 42 -50.79 65.70 -8.74
C PRO A 42 -50.29 64.32 -8.27
N LYS A 43 -51.20 63.42 -7.89
CA LYS A 43 -50.88 62.03 -7.49
C LYS A 43 -50.99 61.07 -8.67
N ALA A 44 -50.01 60.17 -8.85
CA ALA A 44 -50.18 58.92 -9.59
C ALA A 44 -49.14 57.87 -9.14
N ALA A 45 -49.48 56.58 -9.27
CA ALA A 45 -48.62 55.38 -9.18
C ALA A 45 -47.58 55.30 -8.04
N ALA A 46 -47.89 54.51 -6.99
CA ALA A 46 -46.90 54.12 -5.98
C ALA A 46 -45.93 53.05 -6.52
N ALA A 47 -44.68 53.43 -6.80
CA ALA A 47 -43.63 52.48 -7.10
C ALA A 47 -43.25 51.65 -5.86
N LYS A 48 -43.12 50.33 -6.01
CA LYS A 48 -42.66 49.45 -4.92
C LYS A 48 -41.19 49.76 -4.60
N PRO A 49 -40.80 49.93 -3.32
CA PRO A 49 -39.39 50.10 -2.96
C PRO A 49 -38.60 48.82 -3.26
N ALA A 50 -37.35 48.97 -3.68
CA ALA A 50 -36.43 47.85 -3.84
C ALA A 50 -36.21 47.15 -2.49
N PRO A 51 -36.01 45.82 -2.46
CA PRO A 51 -35.83 45.08 -1.22
C PRO A 51 -34.56 45.56 -0.49
N ALA A 52 -34.72 46.00 0.75
CA ALA A 52 -33.60 46.40 1.60
C ALA A 52 -32.59 45.25 1.73
N SER A 53 -31.30 45.55 1.63
CA SER A 53 -30.25 44.57 1.88
C SER A 53 -30.37 44.04 3.30
N LYS A 54 -30.42 42.71 3.45
CA LYS A 54 -30.55 42.06 4.77
C LYS A 54 -29.39 42.52 5.67
N PRO A 55 -29.64 42.93 6.93
CA PRO A 55 -28.59 43.39 7.81
C PRO A 55 -27.57 42.26 8.04
N ILE A 56 -26.29 42.57 7.88
CA ILE A 56 -25.21 41.61 8.16
C ILE A 56 -25.14 41.41 9.67
N VAL A 57 -25.67 40.27 10.14
CA VAL A 57 -25.68 39.90 11.55
C VAL A 57 -24.24 39.70 12.03
N ARG A 58 -23.71 40.69 12.74
CA ARG A 58 -22.40 40.61 13.40
C ARG A 58 -22.54 39.78 14.67
N LEU A 59 -22.24 38.49 14.56
CA LEU A 59 -22.14 37.57 15.69
C LEU A 59 -21.02 38.00 16.63
N THR A 60 -21.28 37.96 17.94
CA THR A 60 -20.27 38.21 18.98
C THR A 60 -19.34 37.00 19.14
N ALA A 61 -18.19 37.19 19.79
CA ALA A 61 -17.30 36.08 20.12
C ALA A 61 -18.01 35.02 21.00
N THR A 62 -18.92 35.44 21.87
CA THR A 62 -19.81 34.58 22.67
C THR A 62 -20.82 33.80 21.81
N ASP A 63 -21.43 34.42 20.80
CA ASP A 63 -22.32 33.71 19.85
C ASP A 63 -21.57 32.67 19.01
N LEU A 64 -20.30 32.95 18.69
CA LEU A 64 -19.43 32.03 17.96
C LEU A 64 -18.96 30.87 18.87
N ALA A 65 -18.61 31.16 20.12
CA ALA A 65 -18.27 30.14 21.11
C ALA A 65 -19.45 29.19 21.40
N ALA A 66 -20.66 29.72 21.60
CA ALA A 66 -21.88 28.92 21.80
C ALA A 66 -22.30 28.06 20.58
N ARG A 67 -21.66 28.26 19.42
CA ARG A 67 -21.82 27.44 18.21
C ARG A 67 -20.72 26.40 18.03
N GLN A 68 -19.66 26.42 18.84
CA GLN A 68 -18.65 25.37 18.83
C GLN A 68 -19.27 24.06 19.33
N ARG A 69 -18.96 22.97 18.64
CA ARG A 69 -19.42 21.61 18.96
C ARG A 69 -18.29 20.65 18.67
N GLU A 70 -18.04 19.75 19.60
CA GLU A 70 -17.24 18.57 19.34
C GLU A 70 -17.99 17.65 18.36
N ILE A 71 -17.25 16.92 17.53
CA ILE A 71 -17.78 15.89 16.64
C ILE A 71 -17.12 14.56 16.98
N SER A 72 -17.89 13.47 16.92
CA SER A 72 -17.33 12.14 17.15
C SER A 72 -16.39 11.73 16.01
N VAL A 73 -15.52 10.75 16.25
CA VAL A 73 -14.68 10.15 15.20
C VAL A 73 -15.53 9.56 14.07
N SER A 74 -16.67 8.93 14.38
CA SER A 74 -17.64 8.50 13.37
C SER A 74 -18.22 9.68 12.60
N GLU A 75 -18.63 10.77 13.26
CA GLU A 75 -19.21 11.95 12.60
C GLU A 75 -18.18 12.70 11.73
N PHE A 76 -16.90 12.68 12.11
CA PHE A 76 -15.82 13.14 11.24
C PHE A 76 -15.71 12.27 9.98
N PHE A 77 -15.77 10.95 10.11
CA PHE A 77 -15.61 10.03 8.99
C PHE A 77 -16.87 9.88 8.11
N THR A 78 -18.10 10.05 8.62
CA THR A 78 -19.30 10.12 7.77
C THR A 78 -19.20 11.28 6.78
N LYS A 79 -18.68 12.43 7.22
CA LYS A 79 -18.43 13.62 6.40
C LYS A 79 -17.21 13.47 5.49
N ASN A 80 -16.21 12.70 5.90
CA ASN A 80 -14.92 12.55 5.21
C ASN A 80 -14.65 11.12 4.71
N ARG A 81 -15.68 10.44 4.16
CA ARG A 81 -15.62 9.05 3.68
C ARG A 81 -14.46 8.72 2.73
N HIS A 82 -13.97 9.73 2.00
CA HIS A 82 -12.85 9.63 1.07
C HIS A 82 -11.51 9.27 1.74
N LEU A 83 -11.27 9.70 3.00
CA LEU A 83 -10.05 9.37 3.76
C LEU A 83 -9.97 7.85 4.01
N LEU A 84 -11.12 7.25 4.30
CA LEU A 84 -11.30 5.81 4.54
C LEU A 84 -11.25 4.96 3.25
N GLY A 85 -11.02 5.56 2.08
CA GLY A 85 -11.02 4.87 0.80
C GLY A 85 -12.37 4.81 0.09
N PHE A 86 -13.47 5.19 0.75
CA PHE A 86 -14.83 5.21 0.18
C PHE A 86 -15.09 6.47 -0.65
N ASP A 87 -14.22 6.75 -1.62
CA ASP A 87 -14.31 7.89 -2.53
C ASP A 87 -15.29 7.67 -3.69
N SER A 88 -15.41 6.43 -4.18
CA SER A 88 -16.13 6.05 -5.39
C SER A 88 -16.75 4.64 -5.25
N PRO A 89 -17.90 4.33 -5.90
CA PRO A 89 -18.60 3.06 -5.71
C PRO A 89 -17.78 1.80 -6.07
N ALA A 90 -16.90 1.89 -7.07
CA ALA A 90 -16.03 0.77 -7.44
C ALA A 90 -14.94 0.50 -6.38
N LYS A 91 -14.32 1.57 -5.83
CA LYS A 91 -13.32 1.44 -4.77
C LYS A 91 -13.96 1.12 -3.41
N ALA A 92 -15.20 1.54 -3.16
CA ALA A 92 -15.96 1.14 -1.97
C ALA A 92 -16.14 -0.38 -1.87
N LEU A 93 -16.42 -1.05 -3.00
CA LEU A 93 -16.49 -2.51 -3.07
C LEU A 93 -15.13 -3.14 -2.76
N LEU A 94 -14.05 -2.66 -3.38
CA LEU A 94 -12.70 -3.14 -3.10
C LEU A 94 -12.31 -2.94 -1.63
N THR A 95 -12.51 -1.74 -1.07
CA THR A 95 -12.14 -1.42 0.32
C THR A 95 -12.92 -2.28 1.32
N THR A 96 -14.20 -2.56 1.03
CA THR A 96 -15.03 -3.47 1.84
C THR A 96 -14.47 -4.89 1.86
N VAL A 97 -14.14 -5.45 0.69
CA VAL A 97 -13.54 -6.79 0.59
C VAL A 97 -12.15 -6.82 1.21
N LYS A 98 -11.31 -5.80 0.95
CA LYS A 98 -9.95 -5.64 1.47
C LYS A 98 -9.91 -5.69 2.99
N GLU A 99 -10.65 -4.81 3.67
CA GLU A 99 -10.61 -4.76 5.14
C GLU A 99 -11.35 -5.96 5.79
N ALA A 100 -12.23 -6.68 5.07
CA ALA A 100 -12.79 -7.94 5.55
C ALA A 100 -11.78 -9.10 5.44
N VAL A 101 -11.16 -9.27 4.27
CA VAL A 101 -10.16 -10.33 3.99
C VAL A 101 -8.89 -10.14 4.79
N ASP A 102 -8.38 -8.91 4.93
CA ASP A 102 -7.19 -8.63 5.74
C ASP A 102 -7.42 -8.98 7.23
N ASN A 103 -8.62 -8.73 7.77
CA ASN A 103 -8.93 -9.11 9.16
C ASN A 103 -9.14 -10.62 9.32
N ALA A 104 -9.74 -11.30 8.33
CA ALA A 104 -9.86 -12.76 8.31
C ALA A 104 -8.49 -13.46 8.28
N LEU A 105 -7.58 -13.02 7.41
CA LEU A 105 -6.21 -13.54 7.33
C LEU A 105 -5.44 -13.31 8.63
N ASP A 106 -5.46 -12.08 9.17
CA ASP A 106 -4.82 -11.77 10.46
C ASP A 106 -5.42 -12.64 11.59
N ALA A 107 -6.73 -12.87 11.64
CA ALA A 107 -7.37 -13.67 12.68
C ALA A 107 -6.99 -15.17 12.63
N CYS A 108 -6.84 -15.75 11.42
CA CYS A 108 -6.36 -17.11 11.25
C CYS A 108 -4.87 -17.23 11.62
N GLU A 109 -4.01 -16.33 11.13
CA GLU A 109 -2.57 -16.31 11.42
C GLU A 109 -2.28 -16.10 12.92
N GLU A 110 -2.99 -15.18 13.60
CA GLU A 110 -2.85 -14.96 15.04
C GLU A 110 -3.33 -16.14 15.90
N ALA A 111 -4.19 -17.01 15.35
CA ALA A 111 -4.69 -18.22 16.03
C ALA A 111 -3.87 -19.50 15.74
N GLY A 112 -2.88 -19.43 14.84
CA GLY A 112 -2.15 -20.62 14.39
C GLY A 112 -2.96 -21.53 13.45
N ILE A 113 -3.96 -20.99 12.74
CA ILE A 113 -4.84 -21.73 11.81
C ILE A 113 -4.46 -21.38 10.37
N LEU A 114 -4.30 -22.39 9.50
CA LEU A 114 -4.15 -22.18 8.05
C LEU A 114 -5.45 -21.59 7.48
N PRO A 115 -5.44 -20.41 6.83
CA PRO A 115 -6.67 -19.77 6.38
C PRO A 115 -7.38 -20.54 5.27
N ASP A 116 -8.66 -20.85 5.45
CA ASP A 116 -9.61 -21.23 4.40
C ASP A 116 -10.70 -20.14 4.36
N LEU A 117 -10.71 -19.34 3.30
CA LEU A 117 -11.63 -18.22 3.14
C LEU A 117 -12.67 -18.50 2.05
N VAL A 118 -13.91 -18.08 2.30
CA VAL A 118 -14.98 -18.05 1.29
C VAL A 118 -15.46 -16.61 1.12
N ILE A 119 -15.29 -16.06 -0.08
CA ILE A 119 -15.69 -14.71 -0.47
C ILE A 119 -16.81 -14.85 -1.49
N VAL A 120 -17.98 -14.26 -1.22
CA VAL A 120 -19.11 -14.22 -2.16
C VAL A 120 -19.55 -12.78 -2.33
N ILE A 121 -19.68 -12.33 -3.56
CA ILE A 121 -20.27 -11.04 -3.88
C ILE A 121 -21.46 -11.29 -4.78
N SER A 122 -22.63 -10.80 -4.38
CA SER A 122 -23.88 -10.97 -5.12
C SER A 122 -24.44 -9.61 -5.48
N GLU A 123 -24.83 -9.43 -6.75
CA GLU A 123 -25.59 -8.26 -7.16
C GLU A 123 -27.03 -8.36 -6.62
N ILE A 124 -27.53 -7.25 -6.05
CA ILE A 124 -28.93 -7.08 -5.63
C ILE A 124 -29.66 -6.14 -6.61
N SER A 125 -28.93 -5.17 -7.14
CA SER A 125 -29.32 -4.29 -8.24
C SER A 125 -28.06 -3.63 -8.81
N GLU A 126 -28.13 -2.98 -9.97
CA GLU A 126 -26.99 -2.34 -10.68
C GLU A 126 -26.04 -1.52 -9.78
N THR A 127 -26.58 -0.89 -8.73
CA THR A 127 -25.83 -0.05 -7.77
C THR A 127 -25.69 -0.65 -6.36
N ARG A 128 -26.17 -1.87 -6.09
CA ARG A 128 -26.14 -2.50 -4.75
C ARG A 128 -25.61 -3.93 -4.80
N TYR A 129 -24.61 -4.17 -3.95
CA TYR A 129 -23.94 -5.47 -3.86
C TYR A 129 -23.93 -5.95 -2.41
N LYS A 130 -24.21 -7.24 -2.23
CA LYS A 130 -23.98 -7.95 -0.96
C LYS A 130 -22.59 -8.57 -0.99
N VAL A 131 -21.72 -8.14 -0.10
CA VAL A 131 -20.42 -8.78 0.17
C VAL A 131 -20.61 -9.73 1.35
N VAL A 132 -20.13 -10.97 1.20
CA VAL A 132 -19.99 -11.96 2.28
C VAL A 132 -18.55 -12.42 2.31
N VAL A 133 -17.92 -12.37 3.49
CA VAL A 133 -16.61 -12.98 3.75
C VAL A 133 -16.76 -13.92 4.95
N GLN A 134 -16.33 -15.16 4.79
CA GLN A 134 -16.31 -16.19 5.82
C GLN A 134 -14.90 -16.75 5.98
N ASP A 135 -14.47 -16.90 7.23
CA ASP A 135 -13.18 -17.47 7.63
C ASP A 135 -13.36 -18.74 8.47
N ASN A 136 -12.29 -19.53 8.56
CA ASN A 136 -12.14 -20.67 9.48
C ASN A 136 -11.34 -20.30 10.75
N GLY A 137 -11.33 -19.03 11.14
CA GLY A 137 -10.53 -18.52 12.26
C GLY A 137 -11.03 -18.96 13.64
N PRO A 138 -10.53 -18.37 14.74
CA PRO A 138 -10.92 -18.75 16.11
C PRO A 138 -12.35 -18.35 16.50
N GLY A 139 -13.05 -17.61 15.63
CA GLY A 139 -14.27 -16.88 15.95
C GLY A 139 -14.02 -15.67 16.87
N ILE A 140 -15.09 -14.99 17.25
CA ILE A 140 -15.07 -13.81 18.11
C ILE A 140 -15.97 -14.06 19.32
N VAL A 141 -15.47 -13.74 20.52
CA VAL A 141 -16.23 -13.89 21.77
C VAL A 141 -17.41 -12.91 21.79
N LYS A 142 -18.61 -13.40 22.15
CA LYS A 142 -19.90 -12.68 22.20
C LYS A 142 -19.78 -11.20 22.59
N ALA A 143 -19.19 -10.92 23.76
CA ALA A 143 -19.05 -9.58 24.33
C ALA A 143 -18.17 -8.59 23.52
N GLN A 144 -17.40 -9.08 22.54
CA GLN A 144 -16.53 -8.25 21.69
C GLN A 144 -17.14 -7.96 20.31
N ILE A 145 -18.08 -8.78 19.81
CA ILE A 145 -18.67 -8.62 18.47
C ILE A 145 -19.26 -7.20 18.28
N PRO A 146 -20.10 -6.67 19.20
CA PRO A 146 -20.63 -5.31 19.04
C PRO A 146 -19.54 -4.24 18.92
N ARG A 147 -18.45 -4.33 19.70
CA ARG A 147 -17.39 -3.31 19.70
C ARG A 147 -16.48 -3.40 18.47
N ILE A 148 -16.17 -4.61 18.00
CA ILE A 148 -15.29 -4.81 16.84
C ILE A 148 -15.91 -4.28 15.55
N PHE A 149 -17.24 -4.40 15.37
CA PHE A 149 -17.92 -3.96 14.14
C PHE A 149 -18.67 -2.63 14.28
N GLY A 150 -19.08 -2.25 15.49
CA GLY A 150 -19.90 -1.07 15.76
C GLY A 150 -19.19 0.09 16.48
N GLN A 151 -17.86 0.04 16.64
CA GLN A 151 -17.05 1.14 17.17
C GLN A 151 -15.84 1.40 16.25
N LEU A 152 -15.57 2.66 15.92
CA LEU A 152 -14.32 3.07 15.26
C LEU A 152 -13.24 3.33 16.30
N LEU A 153 -11.99 3.10 15.91
CA LEU A 153 -10.82 3.11 16.79
C LEU A 153 -10.86 2.05 17.90
N TYR A 154 -11.41 0.87 17.62
CA TYR A 154 -11.45 -0.27 18.55
C TYR A 154 -10.63 -1.47 18.03
N GLY A 155 -9.92 -2.15 18.94
CA GLY A 155 -9.11 -3.33 18.63
C GLY A 155 -7.83 -3.44 19.45
N SER A 156 -7.15 -4.58 19.35
CA SER A 156 -5.86 -4.86 20.04
C SER A 156 -4.66 -4.16 19.41
N LYS A 157 -4.70 -3.91 18.09
CA LYS A 157 -3.52 -3.59 17.26
C LYS A 157 -2.93 -2.17 17.46
N PHE A 158 -3.53 -1.31 18.28
CA PHE A 158 -3.08 0.08 18.51
C PHE A 158 -1.86 0.22 19.41
N HIS A 159 -1.70 -0.69 20.38
CA HIS A 159 -0.73 -0.50 21.47
C HIS A 159 0.58 -1.29 21.25
N THR A 160 0.61 -2.15 20.23
CA THR A 160 1.67 -3.11 19.97
C THR A 160 2.39 -2.78 18.66
N LEU A 161 3.70 -2.51 18.68
CA LEU A 161 4.49 -2.38 17.44
C LEU A 161 4.87 -3.78 16.92
N ARG A 162 3.98 -4.37 16.11
CA ARG A 162 4.19 -5.64 15.39
C ARG A 162 3.73 -5.50 13.94
N GLN A 163 4.29 -6.31 13.04
CA GLN A 163 3.82 -6.36 11.65
C GLN A 163 2.38 -6.91 11.60
N ALA A 164 1.48 -6.21 10.90
CA ALA A 164 0.10 -6.62 10.65
C ALA A 164 -0.43 -5.96 9.36
N ARG A 165 -1.58 -6.44 8.84
CA ARG A 165 -2.29 -5.83 7.69
C ARG A 165 -3.10 -4.61 8.14
N GLY A 166 -3.86 -4.78 9.22
CA GLY A 166 -4.64 -3.73 9.87
C GLY A 166 -3.85 -3.03 10.98
N GLN A 167 -3.57 -1.74 10.83
CA GLN A 167 -2.87 -0.95 11.86
C GLN A 167 -3.78 -0.11 12.78
N GLN A 168 -4.96 0.32 12.29
CA GLN A 168 -5.69 1.46 12.87
C GLN A 168 -7.12 1.14 13.39
N GLY A 169 -7.51 -0.13 13.55
CA GLY A 169 -8.80 -0.52 14.18
C GLY A 169 -10.04 0.25 13.66
N ILE A 170 -10.08 0.50 12.36
CA ILE A 170 -11.09 1.31 11.66
C ILE A 170 -11.77 0.51 10.54
N GLY A 171 -11.03 -0.35 9.83
CA GLY A 171 -11.39 -0.85 8.50
C GLY A 171 -12.78 -1.47 8.37
N ILE A 172 -13.07 -2.52 9.15
CA ILE A 172 -14.34 -3.24 9.00
C ILE A 172 -15.54 -2.45 9.56
N SER A 173 -15.36 -1.68 10.64
CA SER A 173 -16.36 -0.75 11.15
C SER A 173 -16.63 0.40 10.17
N ALA A 174 -15.63 0.84 9.41
CA ALA A 174 -15.79 1.82 8.33
C ALA A 174 -16.61 1.25 7.15
N ALA A 175 -16.40 -0.02 6.77
CA ALA A 175 -17.22 -0.70 5.78
C ALA A 175 -18.68 -0.88 6.26
N GLY A 176 -18.88 -1.27 7.53
CA GLY A 176 -20.20 -1.31 8.16
C GLY A 176 -20.90 0.05 8.18
N MET A 177 -20.17 1.11 8.56
CA MET A 177 -20.66 2.49 8.51
C MET A 177 -21.04 2.92 7.09
N TYR A 178 -20.25 2.55 6.07
CA TYR A 178 -20.54 2.88 4.68
C TYR A 178 -21.79 2.15 4.16
N GLY A 179 -21.98 0.87 4.51
CA GLY A 179 -23.21 0.13 4.24
C GLY A 179 -24.42 0.80 4.90
N GLN A 180 -24.36 1.03 6.22
CA GLN A 180 -25.42 1.72 6.97
C GLN A 180 -25.79 3.09 6.37
N LEU A 181 -24.81 3.87 5.91
CA LEU A 181 -25.03 5.20 5.30
C LEU A 181 -25.63 5.15 3.89
N THR A 182 -25.40 4.09 3.11
CA THR A 182 -25.80 3.99 1.70
C THR A 182 -27.04 3.12 1.49
N THR A 183 -27.18 2.05 2.26
CA THR A 183 -28.27 1.06 2.11
C THR A 183 -29.27 1.09 3.25
N GLY A 184 -28.91 1.68 4.39
CA GLY A 184 -29.72 1.73 5.62
C GLY A 184 -29.66 0.45 6.46
N LYS A 185 -29.02 -0.61 5.97
CA LYS A 185 -29.01 -1.93 6.61
C LYS A 185 -27.90 -2.06 7.67
N PRO A 186 -28.11 -2.88 8.72
CA PRO A 186 -27.05 -3.27 9.63
C PRO A 186 -25.96 -4.09 8.93
N ILE A 187 -24.76 -4.13 9.52
CA ILE A 187 -23.78 -5.19 9.25
C ILE A 187 -24.24 -6.45 10.00
N ARG A 188 -24.27 -7.61 9.33
CA ARG A 188 -24.69 -8.89 9.93
C ARG A 188 -23.48 -9.79 10.10
N ILE A 189 -23.23 -10.24 11.33
CA ILE A 189 -22.08 -11.07 11.69
C ILE A 189 -22.56 -12.34 12.38
N ALA A 190 -22.19 -13.51 11.85
CA ALA A 190 -22.27 -14.78 12.57
C ALA A 190 -20.86 -15.23 12.98
N SER A 191 -20.68 -15.72 14.21
CA SER A 191 -19.37 -16.19 14.68
C SER A 191 -19.48 -17.39 15.62
N HIS A 192 -18.58 -18.35 15.46
CA HIS A 192 -18.52 -19.61 16.20
C HIS A 192 -17.13 -19.80 16.80
N THR A 193 -17.04 -20.01 18.12
CA THR A 193 -15.76 -20.17 18.85
C THR A 193 -15.43 -21.63 19.20
N GLY A 194 -15.80 -22.54 18.31
CA GLY A 194 -15.63 -24.00 18.39
C GLY A 194 -16.94 -24.78 18.50
N SER A 195 -16.98 -25.96 17.87
CA SER A 195 -18.16 -26.84 17.71
C SER A 195 -18.89 -27.30 18.98
N LYS A 196 -18.35 -27.06 20.17
CA LYS A 196 -18.97 -27.36 21.48
C LYS A 196 -19.63 -26.15 22.14
N LYS A 197 -19.68 -25.00 21.46
CA LYS A 197 -20.34 -23.78 21.94
C LYS A 197 -21.42 -23.35 20.95
N PRO A 198 -22.48 -22.67 21.40
CA PRO A 198 -23.39 -21.99 20.49
C PRO A 198 -22.62 -20.98 19.63
N GLY A 199 -23.06 -20.82 18.38
CA GLY A 199 -22.72 -19.65 17.59
C GLY A 199 -23.52 -18.44 18.04
N HIS A 200 -23.08 -17.25 17.69
CA HIS A 200 -23.85 -16.04 17.89
C HIS A 200 -23.95 -15.26 16.59
N GLU A 201 -25.15 -14.79 16.28
CA GLU A 201 -25.42 -13.87 15.19
C GLU A 201 -25.86 -12.51 15.73
N TYR A 202 -25.33 -11.46 15.12
CA TYR A 202 -25.58 -10.07 15.44
C TYR A 202 -25.87 -9.26 14.19
N GLU A 203 -26.90 -8.42 14.26
CA GLU A 203 -27.08 -7.29 13.35
C GLU A 203 -26.72 -6.01 14.11
N ILE A 204 -25.72 -5.27 13.61
CA ILE A 204 -25.14 -4.10 14.29
C ILE A 204 -25.23 -2.86 13.41
N GLN A 205 -25.48 -1.72 14.04
CA GLN A 205 -25.34 -0.37 13.49
C GLN A 205 -24.42 0.46 14.38
N ILE A 206 -23.94 1.59 13.86
CA ILE A 206 -23.10 2.56 14.56
C ILE A 206 -23.94 3.79 14.91
N ASP A 207 -24.00 4.17 16.19
CA ASP A 207 -24.39 5.53 16.60
C ASP A 207 -23.23 6.46 16.23
N THR A 208 -23.35 7.10 15.07
CA THR A 208 -22.30 7.99 14.54
C THR A 208 -22.12 9.28 15.35
N LYS A 209 -23.03 9.62 16.26
CA LYS A 209 -22.86 10.76 17.19
C LYS A 209 -22.08 10.37 18.44
N ARG A 210 -22.20 9.12 18.91
CA ARG A 210 -21.50 8.62 20.11
C ARG A 210 -20.27 7.76 19.82
N ASN A 211 -20.08 7.31 18.58
CA ASN A 211 -19.11 6.25 18.23
C ASN A 211 -19.33 4.99 19.09
N GLN A 212 -20.55 4.48 19.11
CA GLN A 212 -20.97 3.33 19.93
C GLN A 212 -21.82 2.35 19.10
N PRO A 213 -21.73 1.04 19.40
CA PRO A 213 -22.55 0.02 18.74
C PRO A 213 -24.01 0.09 19.18
N VAL A 214 -24.91 -0.07 18.22
CA VAL A 214 -26.33 -0.31 18.41
C VAL A 214 -26.62 -1.71 17.90
N ILE A 215 -27.05 -2.61 18.78
CA ILE A 215 -27.47 -3.97 18.40
C ILE A 215 -28.93 -3.87 17.92
N VAL A 216 -29.18 -4.26 16.67
CA VAL A 216 -30.51 -4.30 16.04
C VAL A 216 -31.17 -5.66 16.31
N SER A 217 -30.40 -6.74 16.18
CA SER A 217 -30.81 -8.07 16.59
C SER A 217 -29.62 -8.86 17.15
N GLU A 218 -29.90 -9.76 18.08
CA GLU A 218 -28.99 -10.79 18.59
C GLU A 218 -29.74 -12.13 18.49
N ARG A 219 -29.12 -13.16 17.92
CA ARG A 219 -29.65 -14.52 17.84
C ARG A 219 -28.57 -15.51 18.26
N GLU A 220 -28.95 -16.52 19.04
CA GLU A 220 -28.06 -17.63 19.36
C GLU A 220 -28.26 -18.73 18.30
N LEU A 221 -27.15 -19.23 17.75
CA LEU A 221 -27.15 -20.28 16.74
C LEU A 221 -26.82 -21.61 17.41
N ASP A 222 -27.83 -22.47 17.55
CA ASP A 222 -27.61 -23.88 17.88
C ASP A 222 -26.66 -24.49 16.84
N GLY A 223 -25.58 -25.11 17.28
CA GLY A 223 -24.50 -25.67 16.44
C GLY A 223 -24.89 -26.85 15.53
N ASN A 224 -26.18 -27.02 15.24
CA ASN A 224 -26.73 -28.00 14.31
C ASN A 224 -28.04 -27.52 13.62
N GLN A 225 -28.55 -26.32 13.91
CA GLN A 225 -29.75 -25.79 13.23
C GLN A 225 -29.36 -25.10 11.91
N PRO A 226 -29.94 -25.50 10.76
CA PRO A 226 -29.72 -24.82 9.50
C PRO A 226 -30.49 -23.49 9.45
N GLU A 227 -29.81 -22.41 9.06
CA GLU A 227 -30.47 -21.17 8.62
C GLU A 227 -31.51 -21.47 7.50
N PRO A 228 -32.60 -20.68 7.40
CA PRO A 228 -33.80 -21.11 6.64
C PRO A 228 -33.58 -21.35 5.14
N ASP A 229 -32.66 -20.61 4.52
CA ASP A 229 -32.48 -20.53 3.07
C ASP A 229 -31.68 -21.72 2.49
N LYS A 230 -32.27 -22.92 2.52
CA LYS A 230 -31.64 -24.16 2.01
C LYS A 230 -31.16 -24.10 0.55
N GLU A 231 -31.74 -23.23 -0.29
CA GLU A 231 -31.32 -23.06 -1.70
C GLU A 231 -30.01 -22.29 -1.87
N LYS A 232 -29.63 -21.42 -0.91
CA LYS A 232 -28.38 -20.62 -1.00
C LYS A 232 -27.11 -21.42 -0.65
N ARG A 233 -27.23 -22.74 -0.45
CA ARG A 233 -26.18 -23.63 0.05
C ARG A 233 -24.98 -23.87 -0.88
N ALA A 234 -25.10 -23.61 -2.18
CA ALA A 234 -24.12 -24.05 -3.19
C ALA A 234 -22.67 -23.54 -2.99
N VAL A 235 -22.46 -22.51 -2.18
CA VAL A 235 -21.15 -21.89 -1.92
C VAL A 235 -20.74 -21.95 -0.43
N GLN A 236 -21.66 -22.28 0.49
CA GLN A 236 -21.44 -22.14 1.93
C GLN A 236 -20.71 -23.36 2.51
N ARG A 237 -19.37 -23.38 2.41
CA ARG A 237 -18.53 -24.35 3.13
C ARG A 237 -18.74 -24.17 4.64
N ALA A 238 -19.11 -25.24 5.34
CA ALA A 238 -19.25 -25.22 6.78
C ALA A 238 -17.86 -25.25 7.45
N PHE A 239 -17.71 -24.49 8.54
CA PHE A 239 -16.53 -24.52 9.41
C PHE A 239 -17.00 -24.66 10.86
N ASP A 240 -16.29 -25.46 11.65
CA ASP A 240 -16.59 -25.73 13.07
C ASP A 240 -16.31 -24.52 14.00
N HIS A 241 -15.55 -23.55 13.48
CA HIS A 241 -15.18 -22.29 14.11
C HIS A 241 -14.86 -21.26 13.02
N GLY A 242 -14.99 -19.97 13.36
CA GLY A 242 -14.72 -18.87 12.45
C GLY A 242 -15.75 -17.77 12.52
N THR A 243 -15.60 -16.76 11.66
CA THR A 243 -16.51 -15.61 11.53
C THR A 243 -17.02 -15.49 10.11
N ARG A 244 -18.25 -14.98 9.97
CA ARG A 244 -18.93 -14.72 8.70
C ARG A 244 -19.56 -13.34 8.76
N VAL A 245 -19.10 -12.43 7.91
CA VAL A 245 -19.54 -11.03 7.84
C VAL A 245 -20.30 -10.81 6.55
N GLU A 246 -21.53 -10.29 6.65
CA GLU A 246 -22.35 -9.82 5.53
C GLU A 246 -22.51 -8.29 5.57
N LEU A 247 -22.34 -7.66 4.40
CA LEU A 247 -22.46 -6.22 4.18
C LEU A 247 -23.26 -5.95 2.91
N GLU A 248 -24.32 -5.14 2.98
CA GLU A 248 -24.97 -4.58 1.78
C GLU A 248 -24.51 -3.13 1.60
N ILE A 249 -23.89 -2.82 0.47
CA ILE A 249 -23.31 -1.51 0.16
C ILE A 249 -23.79 -1.00 -1.20
N GLU A 250 -23.85 0.33 -1.35
CA GLU A 250 -23.89 0.95 -2.68
C GLU A 250 -22.50 0.85 -3.34
N ALA A 251 -22.43 0.28 -4.53
CA ALA A 251 -21.17 -0.09 -5.18
C ALA A 251 -21.31 -0.20 -6.70
N THR A 252 -20.19 -0.47 -7.40
CA THR A 252 -20.21 -0.84 -8.82
C THR A 252 -19.15 -1.91 -9.08
N TYR A 253 -19.56 -3.09 -9.53
CA TYR A 253 -18.63 -4.12 -9.97
C TYR A 253 -18.02 -3.76 -11.34
N LYS A 254 -16.73 -4.07 -11.52
CA LYS A 254 -15.96 -3.90 -12.76
C LYS A 254 -14.84 -4.93 -12.78
N LYS A 255 -14.63 -5.64 -13.89
CA LYS A 255 -13.48 -6.55 -14.07
C LYS A 255 -12.18 -5.81 -14.42
N GLY A 256 -11.05 -6.49 -14.28
CA GLY A 256 -9.71 -6.03 -14.70
C GLY A 256 -8.75 -5.77 -13.54
N ARG A 257 -7.47 -5.46 -13.81
CA ARG A 257 -6.39 -5.51 -12.79
C ARG A 257 -6.57 -4.63 -11.55
N HIS A 258 -7.40 -3.59 -11.62
CA HIS A 258 -7.73 -2.71 -10.48
C HIS A 258 -9.13 -3.00 -9.89
N SER A 259 -9.65 -4.21 -10.08
CA SER A 259 -10.92 -4.70 -9.52
C SER A 259 -10.74 -5.42 -8.17
N VAL A 260 -11.87 -5.94 -7.66
CA VAL A 260 -11.90 -6.91 -6.56
C VAL A 260 -11.24 -8.23 -6.96
N ASP A 261 -11.55 -8.76 -8.14
CA ASP A 261 -10.97 -10.01 -8.67
C ASP A 261 -9.44 -9.92 -8.70
N GLY A 262 -8.91 -8.82 -9.26
CA GLY A 262 -7.48 -8.54 -9.29
C GLY A 262 -6.86 -8.34 -7.90
N TYR A 263 -7.62 -7.93 -6.88
CA TYR A 263 -7.17 -7.94 -5.49
C TYR A 263 -7.15 -9.35 -4.89
N ILE A 264 -8.15 -10.19 -5.17
CA ILE A 264 -8.23 -11.56 -4.64
C ILE A 264 -7.13 -12.44 -5.25
N GLU A 265 -6.91 -12.36 -6.57
CA GLU A 265 -5.78 -12.98 -7.30
C GLU A 265 -4.42 -12.61 -6.64
N GLN A 266 -4.19 -11.31 -6.46
CA GLN A 266 -2.98 -10.79 -5.83
C GLN A 266 -2.88 -11.15 -4.33
N THR A 267 -4.01 -11.29 -3.63
CA THR A 267 -4.03 -11.71 -2.22
C THR A 267 -3.66 -13.19 -2.09
N ALA A 268 -4.14 -14.07 -2.98
CA ALA A 268 -3.70 -15.46 -3.03
C ALA A 268 -2.20 -15.58 -3.36
N MET A 269 -1.68 -14.74 -4.26
CA MET A 269 -0.24 -14.68 -4.57
C MET A 269 0.60 -14.21 -3.37
N ALA A 270 0.14 -13.22 -2.61
CA ALA A 270 0.85 -12.70 -1.43
C ALA A 270 0.76 -13.60 -0.19
N ASN A 271 -0.18 -14.55 -0.16
CA ASN A 271 -0.52 -15.36 1.01
C ASN A 271 -0.63 -16.85 0.65
N PRO A 272 0.48 -17.50 0.23
CA PRO A 272 0.46 -18.87 -0.30
C PRO A 272 0.05 -19.95 0.71
N HIS A 273 -0.04 -19.64 2.01
CA HIS A 273 -0.60 -20.50 3.06
C HIS A 273 -2.14 -20.46 3.13
N ALA A 274 -2.77 -19.44 2.54
CA ALA A 274 -4.21 -19.27 2.50
C ALA A 274 -4.83 -20.00 1.31
N SER A 275 -6.03 -20.57 1.51
CA SER A 275 -6.90 -21.09 0.47
C SER A 275 -8.09 -20.13 0.34
N VAL A 276 -8.45 -19.72 -0.88
CA VAL A 276 -9.54 -18.75 -1.12
C VAL A 276 -10.49 -19.27 -2.19
N THR A 277 -11.75 -19.50 -1.81
CA THR A 277 -12.86 -19.68 -2.75
C THR A 277 -13.53 -18.32 -2.95
N TYR A 278 -13.58 -17.84 -4.19
CA TYR A 278 -14.25 -16.61 -4.57
C TYR A 278 -15.41 -16.89 -5.54
N VAL A 279 -16.56 -16.28 -5.30
CA VAL A 279 -17.67 -16.22 -6.26
C VAL A 279 -17.98 -14.75 -6.56
N ALA A 280 -17.85 -14.40 -7.83
CA ALA A 280 -18.07 -13.06 -8.37
C ALA A 280 -19.57 -12.76 -8.61
N PRO A 281 -19.97 -11.48 -8.80
CA PRO A 281 -21.37 -11.09 -8.98
C PRO A 281 -22.08 -11.70 -10.20
N ASP A 282 -21.33 -12.09 -11.22
CA ASP A 282 -21.81 -12.78 -12.42
C ASP A 282 -21.86 -14.32 -12.26
N GLY A 283 -21.55 -14.83 -11.06
CA GLY A 283 -21.53 -16.25 -10.74
C GLY A 283 -20.21 -16.96 -11.06
N GLU A 284 -19.18 -16.27 -11.58
CA GLU A 284 -17.89 -16.88 -11.85
C GLU A 284 -17.21 -17.34 -10.55
N ARG A 285 -16.86 -18.63 -10.46
CA ARG A 285 -16.25 -19.26 -9.28
C ARG A 285 -14.76 -19.51 -9.50
N HIS A 286 -13.93 -18.86 -8.68
CA HIS A 286 -12.49 -19.01 -8.68
C HIS A 286 -12.02 -19.74 -7.42
N GLU A 287 -11.10 -20.69 -7.56
CA GLU A 287 -10.54 -21.44 -6.43
C GLU A 287 -9.02 -21.33 -6.38
N TYR A 288 -8.55 -20.51 -5.45
CA TYR A 288 -7.14 -20.30 -5.18
C TYR A 288 -6.71 -21.19 -4.02
N ALA A 289 -6.49 -22.48 -4.30
CA ALA A 289 -5.98 -23.43 -3.30
C ALA A 289 -4.62 -22.98 -2.75
N ARG A 290 -4.35 -23.23 -1.45
CA ARG A 290 -3.03 -22.96 -0.83
C ARG A 290 -1.90 -23.72 -1.52
N VAL A 291 -0.69 -23.22 -1.38
CA VAL A 291 0.58 -23.80 -1.85
C VAL A 291 1.40 -24.27 -0.66
N ALA A 292 1.63 -23.38 0.32
CA ALA A 292 2.26 -23.72 1.58
C ALA A 292 1.29 -24.45 2.51
N GLN A 293 1.77 -25.50 3.19
CA GLN A 293 1.04 -26.22 4.24
C GLN A 293 1.53 -25.83 5.66
N GLU A 294 2.46 -24.90 5.75
CA GLU A 294 2.94 -24.32 7.01
C GLU A 294 2.54 -22.85 7.09
N LEU A 295 2.30 -22.36 8.31
CA LEU A 295 2.08 -20.94 8.54
C LEU A 295 3.41 -20.17 8.51
N PRO A 296 3.42 -18.95 7.97
CA PRO A 296 4.59 -18.09 8.07
C PRO A 296 4.89 -17.77 9.54
N LYS A 297 6.18 -17.67 9.88
CA LYS A 297 6.64 -17.34 11.24
C LYS A 297 5.91 -16.10 11.79
N ALA A 298 5.23 -16.26 12.93
CA ALA A 298 4.50 -15.16 13.56
C ALA A 298 5.41 -13.93 13.82
N PRO A 299 4.94 -12.71 13.50
CA PRO A 299 5.69 -11.49 13.78
C PRO A 299 5.77 -11.22 15.29
N LEU A 300 6.90 -10.69 15.73
CA LEU A 300 7.13 -10.38 17.14
C LEU A 300 6.84 -8.90 17.42
N GLU A 301 6.28 -8.61 18.59
CA GLU A 301 6.15 -7.24 19.09
C GLU A 301 7.51 -6.68 19.51
N ILE A 302 7.76 -5.40 19.20
CA ILE A 302 8.97 -4.69 19.62
C ILE A 302 8.64 -3.43 20.42
N LYS A 303 9.60 -3.00 21.24
CA LYS A 303 9.62 -1.66 21.81
C LYS A 303 10.07 -0.63 20.75
N PRO A 304 9.57 0.61 20.78
CA PRO A 304 10.01 1.66 19.86
C PRO A 304 11.53 1.85 19.92
N HIS A 305 12.17 2.07 18.77
CA HIS A 305 13.59 2.40 18.73
C HIS A 305 13.78 3.91 18.90
N PRO A 306 14.78 4.39 19.67
CA PRO A 306 14.88 5.81 20.02
C PRO A 306 15.00 6.76 18.82
N HIS A 307 15.66 6.35 17.73
CA HIS A 307 15.78 7.17 16.51
C HIS A 307 14.44 7.34 15.77
N GLY A 308 13.43 6.51 16.07
CA GLY A 308 12.10 6.55 15.46
C GLY A 308 11.04 7.33 16.23
N VAL A 309 11.32 7.73 17.48
CA VAL A 309 10.36 8.43 18.34
C VAL A 309 10.47 9.94 18.12
N GLU A 310 9.35 10.61 17.88
CA GLU A 310 9.30 12.08 17.75
C GLU A 310 9.19 12.78 19.12
N LEU A 311 9.63 14.03 19.24
CA LEU A 311 9.67 14.78 20.52
C LEU A 311 8.34 14.79 21.28
N GLY A 312 7.20 14.89 20.58
CA GLY A 312 5.87 14.84 21.21
C GLY A 312 5.54 13.46 21.82
N ILE A 313 6.00 12.39 21.17
CA ILE A 313 5.85 11.01 21.67
C ILE A 313 6.82 10.78 22.84
N LEU A 314 8.07 11.26 22.75
CA LEU A 314 9.03 11.23 23.85
C LEU A 314 8.47 11.95 25.09
N LEU A 315 7.90 13.15 24.92
CA LEU A 315 7.22 13.88 25.99
C LEU A 315 6.06 13.08 26.59
N LYS A 316 5.24 12.42 25.78
CA LYS A 316 4.16 11.55 26.28
C LYS A 316 4.72 10.38 27.11
N MET A 317 5.71 9.66 26.58
CA MET A 317 6.38 8.53 27.25
C MET A 317 7.03 8.94 28.57
N LEU A 318 7.65 10.13 28.65
CA LEU A 318 8.27 10.66 29.87
C LEU A 318 7.25 10.90 31.01
N HIS A 319 6.00 11.25 30.69
CA HIS A 319 4.94 11.42 31.69
C HIS A 319 4.21 10.11 32.04
N GLU A 320 4.02 9.21 31.07
CA GLU A 320 3.27 7.95 31.25
C GLU A 320 4.11 6.79 31.81
N THR A 321 5.44 6.86 31.71
CA THR A 321 6.34 5.79 32.20
C THR A 321 6.25 5.58 33.71
N LYS A 322 6.42 4.31 34.12
CA LYS A 322 6.56 3.90 35.53
C LYS A 322 8.02 3.90 36.01
N ALA A 323 8.97 4.26 35.14
CA ALA A 323 10.39 4.31 35.47
C ALA A 323 10.70 5.40 36.52
N ARG A 324 11.56 5.08 37.49
CA ARG A 324 11.94 6.00 38.59
C ARG A 324 13.02 7.02 38.20
N ASN A 325 13.83 6.73 37.18
CA ASN A 325 14.89 7.62 36.70
C ASN A 325 15.07 7.51 35.16
N ILE A 326 15.71 8.51 34.55
CA ILE A 326 15.89 8.61 33.08
C ILE A 326 16.64 7.40 32.50
N VAL A 327 17.63 6.84 33.19
CA VAL A 327 18.36 5.66 32.68
C VAL A 327 17.47 4.43 32.64
N SER A 328 16.65 4.22 33.67
CA SER A 328 15.64 3.14 33.71
C SER A 328 14.54 3.33 32.67
N PHE A 329 14.20 4.58 32.34
CA PHE A 329 13.25 4.92 31.27
C PHE A 329 13.82 4.58 29.88
N LEU A 330 15.03 5.05 29.58
CA LEU A 330 15.69 4.80 28.30
C LEU A 330 15.96 3.30 28.06
N HIS A 331 16.37 2.56 29.09
CA HIS A 331 16.54 1.10 29.04
C HIS A 331 15.20 0.34 29.06
N GLY A 332 14.18 0.89 29.73
CA GLY A 332 12.90 0.23 29.99
C GLY A 332 11.92 0.33 28.82
N GLU A 333 11.75 1.50 28.23
CA GLU A 333 10.67 1.77 27.26
C GLU A 333 11.10 1.59 25.80
N PHE A 334 12.41 1.57 25.51
CA PHE A 334 12.95 1.51 24.15
C PHE A 334 13.59 0.17 23.81
N SER A 335 13.67 -0.16 22.52
CA SER A 335 14.49 -1.26 22.04
C SER A 335 15.96 -0.82 21.86
N ARG A 336 16.89 -1.77 22.07
CA ARG A 336 18.33 -1.63 21.78
C ARG A 336 19.12 -0.58 22.58
N VAL A 337 18.57 -0.06 23.68
CA VAL A 337 19.32 0.77 24.63
C VAL A 337 19.78 -0.09 25.81
N SER A 338 21.09 -0.16 26.06
CA SER A 338 21.65 -0.76 27.27
C SER A 338 21.83 0.30 28.37
N ALA A 339 21.92 -0.11 29.64
CA ALA A 339 22.09 0.84 30.75
C ALA A 339 23.30 1.80 30.61
N PRO A 340 24.49 1.35 30.15
CA PRO A 340 25.61 2.27 29.87
C PRO A 340 25.29 3.30 28.78
N VAL A 341 24.63 2.90 27.69
CA VAL A 341 24.25 3.80 26.59
C VAL A 341 23.16 4.79 27.04
N ALA A 342 22.24 4.36 27.90
CA ALA A 342 21.27 5.24 28.55
C ALA A 342 21.94 6.28 29.46
N GLU A 343 23.00 5.90 30.18
CA GLU A 343 23.82 6.85 30.95
C GLU A 343 24.56 7.85 30.05
N GLU A 344 25.18 7.39 28.96
CA GLU A 344 25.84 8.25 27.98
C GLU A 344 24.87 9.27 27.37
N ILE A 345 23.67 8.84 26.99
CA ILE A 345 22.61 9.71 26.46
C ILE A 345 22.16 10.74 27.52
N ALA A 346 21.95 10.32 28.78
CA ALA A 346 21.56 11.24 29.85
C ALA A 346 22.64 12.30 30.12
N LYS A 347 23.92 11.88 30.16
CA LYS A 347 25.08 12.78 30.35
C LYS A 347 25.23 13.75 29.16
N ALA A 348 25.08 13.27 27.92
CA ALA A 348 25.11 14.10 26.72
C ALA A 348 23.94 15.09 26.62
N ALA A 349 22.79 14.76 27.22
CA ALA A 349 21.65 15.66 27.35
C ALA A 349 21.79 16.71 28.47
N GLY A 350 22.86 16.65 29.27
CA GLY A 350 23.06 17.51 30.45
C GLY A 350 22.13 17.16 31.62
N LEU A 351 21.60 15.93 31.68
CA LEU A 351 20.62 15.51 32.67
C LEU A 351 21.22 14.58 33.73
N ALA A 352 20.82 14.74 34.98
CA ALA A 352 21.25 13.85 36.05
C ALA A 352 20.68 12.43 35.85
N VAL A 353 21.54 11.42 35.95
CA VAL A 353 21.17 9.99 35.80
C VAL A 353 20.00 9.57 36.71
N SER A 354 19.92 10.15 37.91
CA SER A 354 18.88 9.91 38.92
C SER A 354 17.59 10.73 38.73
N MET A 355 17.51 11.62 37.73
CA MET A 355 16.36 12.49 37.49
C MET A 355 15.10 11.68 37.14
N SER A 356 13.96 12.05 37.74
CA SER A 356 12.65 11.45 37.45
C SER A 356 12.14 11.85 36.05
N PRO A 357 11.75 10.90 35.18
CA PRO A 357 11.23 11.17 33.84
C PRO A 357 10.03 12.12 33.83
N GLN A 358 9.10 11.91 34.78
CA GLN A 358 7.82 12.61 34.89
C GLN A 358 7.97 14.08 35.32
N LYS A 359 9.19 14.50 35.69
CA LYS A 359 9.54 15.89 36.06
C LYS A 359 10.37 16.59 34.97
N ALA A 360 10.54 15.99 33.79
CA ALA A 360 11.32 16.59 32.71
C ALA A 360 10.60 17.81 32.13
N ALA A 361 11.20 18.99 32.29
CA ALA A 361 10.76 20.19 31.60
C ALA A 361 10.90 20.03 30.08
N ARG A 362 10.11 20.78 29.31
CA ARG A 362 10.08 20.71 27.83
C ARG A 362 11.47 20.87 27.20
N GLU A 363 12.29 21.76 27.74
CA GLU A 363 13.67 22.01 27.31
C GLU A 363 14.58 20.80 27.60
N GLN A 364 14.43 20.16 28.75
CA GLN A 364 15.18 18.96 29.12
C GLN A 364 14.81 17.77 28.23
N ALA A 365 13.53 17.62 27.89
CA ALA A 365 13.07 16.62 26.92
C ALA A 365 13.60 16.90 25.50
N GLU A 366 13.74 18.16 25.10
CA GLU A 366 14.34 18.54 23.80
C GLU A 366 15.86 18.26 23.77
N SER A 367 16.59 18.55 24.85
CA SER A 367 18.01 18.17 24.99
C SER A 367 18.19 16.65 24.98
N LEU A 368 17.31 15.90 25.66
CA LEU A 368 17.30 14.43 25.64
C LEU A 368 17.03 13.89 24.23
N TYR A 369 16.06 14.47 23.50
CA TYR A 369 15.77 14.11 22.12
C TYR A 369 16.97 14.35 21.19
N LYS A 370 17.66 15.49 21.32
CA LYS A 370 18.89 15.79 20.55
C LYS A 370 20.01 14.79 20.86
N ALA A 371 20.22 14.45 22.14
CA ALA A 371 21.21 13.45 22.55
C ALA A 371 20.88 12.05 21.98
N ILE A 372 19.60 11.64 22.01
CA ILE A 372 19.13 10.38 21.40
C ILE A 372 19.46 10.32 19.91
N GLN A 373 19.15 11.38 19.15
CA GLN A 373 19.37 11.42 17.71
C GLN A 373 20.87 11.50 17.33
N ALA A 374 21.73 12.01 18.22
CA ALA A 374 23.18 11.98 18.05
C ALA A 374 23.85 10.64 18.46
N ALA A 375 23.17 9.82 19.26
CA ALA A 375 23.74 8.59 19.82
C ALA A 375 23.86 7.46 18.79
N LYS A 376 25.00 6.75 18.82
CA LYS A 376 25.27 5.57 17.97
C LYS A 376 24.63 4.32 18.56
N LEU A 377 23.33 4.15 18.32
CA LEU A 377 22.55 3.01 18.78
C LEU A 377 22.74 1.74 17.92
N MET A 378 22.55 0.57 18.52
CA MET A 378 22.42 -0.68 17.77
C MET A 378 21.13 -0.66 16.93
N ALA A 379 21.18 -1.25 15.74
CA ALA A 379 20.00 -1.42 14.89
C ALA A 379 18.92 -2.28 15.60
N PRO A 380 17.62 -1.97 15.40
CA PRO A 380 16.48 -2.79 15.83
C PRO A 380 16.65 -4.30 15.60
N GLN A 381 15.85 -5.09 16.32
CA GLN A 381 15.79 -6.53 16.05
C GLN A 381 15.15 -6.77 14.67
N SER A 382 15.86 -7.52 13.83
CA SER A 382 15.51 -7.81 12.43
C SER A 382 14.68 -9.10 12.28
N ASN A 383 14.81 -10.01 13.24
CA ASN A 383 14.15 -11.32 13.29
C ASN A 383 12.67 -11.28 13.74
N VAL A 384 12.07 -10.08 13.77
CA VAL A 384 10.72 -9.79 14.27
C VAL A 384 9.67 -9.67 13.16
N LEU A 385 10.14 -9.53 11.91
CA LEU A 385 9.31 -9.42 10.72
C LEU A 385 8.88 -10.80 10.22
N SER A 386 7.77 -10.81 9.48
CA SER A 386 7.17 -11.99 8.83
C SER A 386 7.11 -11.73 7.31
N PRO A 387 8.21 -11.95 6.56
CA PRO A 387 8.23 -11.80 5.10
C PRO A 387 7.41 -12.90 4.40
N ILE A 388 7.35 -12.89 3.06
CA ILE A 388 6.81 -14.02 2.27
C ILE A 388 7.89 -15.10 2.10
N GLY A 389 9.15 -14.72 1.87
CA GLY A 389 10.27 -15.63 1.61
C GLY A 389 10.50 -15.86 0.11
N GLU A 390 11.77 -15.99 -0.30
CA GLU A 390 12.16 -16.04 -1.73
C GLU A 390 11.51 -17.20 -2.51
N GLU A 391 11.36 -18.36 -1.86
CA GLU A 391 10.77 -19.57 -2.46
C GLU A 391 9.26 -19.42 -2.66
N LEU A 392 8.52 -19.15 -1.57
CA LEU A 392 7.07 -18.96 -1.59
C LEU A 392 6.61 -17.80 -2.49
N LEU A 393 7.41 -16.73 -2.57
CA LEU A 393 7.17 -15.60 -3.47
C LEU A 393 7.33 -16.00 -4.95
N LEU A 394 8.22 -16.95 -5.25
CA LEU A 394 8.46 -17.47 -6.60
C LEU A 394 7.40 -18.52 -7.00
N GLU A 395 6.95 -19.37 -6.06
CA GLU A 395 5.85 -20.31 -6.26
C GLU A 395 4.51 -19.61 -6.49
N GLY A 396 4.17 -18.62 -5.65
CA GLY A 396 2.96 -17.81 -5.81
C GLY A 396 2.92 -17.09 -7.16
N LEU A 397 4.07 -16.65 -7.67
CA LEU A 397 4.20 -16.04 -8.99
C LEU A 397 4.00 -17.07 -10.12
N LYS A 398 4.68 -18.23 -10.05
CA LYS A 398 4.53 -19.35 -11.00
C LYS A 398 3.09 -19.86 -11.13
N LYS A 399 2.35 -19.89 -10.02
CA LYS A 399 0.98 -20.45 -9.99
C LYS A 399 -0.04 -19.60 -10.76
N GLN A 400 0.16 -18.29 -10.82
CA GLN A 400 -0.77 -17.36 -11.48
C GLN A 400 -0.28 -16.88 -12.86
N ILE A 401 1.04 -16.90 -13.10
CA ILE A 401 1.64 -16.25 -14.28
C ILE A 401 2.61 -17.21 -14.98
N THR A 402 2.21 -17.69 -16.16
CA THR A 402 3.09 -18.46 -17.05
C THR A 402 4.17 -17.55 -17.65
N ALA A 403 5.43 -17.98 -17.55
CA ALA A 403 6.62 -17.30 -18.04
C ALA A 403 7.76 -18.30 -18.28
N ASP A 404 8.72 -17.97 -19.15
CA ASP A 404 9.89 -18.81 -19.44
C ASP A 404 10.96 -18.72 -18.35
N PHE A 405 11.02 -17.58 -17.66
CA PHE A 405 12.00 -17.28 -16.61
C PHE A 405 11.36 -16.64 -15.39
N TYR A 406 11.78 -17.09 -14.21
CA TYR A 406 11.39 -16.54 -12.91
C TYR A 406 12.63 -16.28 -12.05
N ALA A 407 12.63 -15.18 -11.31
CA ALA A 407 13.64 -14.89 -10.31
C ALA A 407 13.04 -14.14 -9.14
N ALA A 408 13.40 -14.51 -7.91
CA ALA A 408 13.04 -13.79 -6.69
C ALA A 408 14.31 -13.33 -5.94
N THR A 409 14.13 -12.54 -4.87
CA THR A 409 15.14 -12.20 -3.86
C THR A 409 14.44 -11.75 -2.57
N SER A 410 14.95 -12.18 -1.41
CA SER A 410 14.57 -11.61 -0.11
C SER A 410 15.79 -10.94 0.53
N ARG A 411 15.71 -9.64 0.82
CA ARG A 411 16.86 -8.82 1.29
C ARG A 411 17.05 -8.93 2.81
N SER A 412 18.26 -8.69 3.29
CA SER A 412 18.51 -8.46 4.72
C SER A 412 17.69 -7.27 5.23
N PRO A 413 17.05 -7.33 6.41
CA PRO A 413 16.30 -6.20 6.96
C PRO A 413 17.14 -4.93 7.13
N ALA A 414 16.58 -3.81 6.68
CA ALA A 414 17.08 -2.46 6.86
C ALA A 414 16.22 -1.71 7.90
N VAL A 415 16.51 -0.42 8.12
CA VAL A 415 15.86 0.41 9.14
C VAL A 415 15.54 1.78 8.54
N TYR A 416 14.34 2.30 8.79
CA TYR A 416 13.98 3.69 8.48
C TYR A 416 13.23 4.29 9.67
N ARG A 417 13.59 5.51 10.12
CA ARG A 417 13.03 6.14 11.35
C ARG A 417 12.85 5.13 12.50
N GLY A 418 13.89 4.38 12.87
CA GLY A 418 13.85 3.37 13.94
C GLY A 418 12.99 2.11 13.68
N ASN A 419 12.20 2.04 12.60
CA ASN A 419 11.37 0.89 12.26
C ASN A 419 12.17 -0.11 11.40
N PRO A 420 12.29 -1.40 11.78
CA PRO A 420 12.84 -2.42 10.91
C PRO A 420 11.91 -2.70 9.74
N PHE A 421 12.48 -2.81 8.54
CA PHE A 421 11.76 -3.21 7.33
C PHE A 421 12.59 -4.17 6.47
N LEU A 422 11.94 -5.02 5.71
CA LEU A 422 12.55 -5.93 4.73
C LEU A 422 11.90 -5.68 3.36
N VAL A 423 12.68 -5.81 2.29
CA VAL A 423 12.17 -5.76 0.92
C VAL A 423 12.42 -7.07 0.19
N GLU A 424 11.41 -7.55 -0.52
CA GLU A 424 11.48 -8.70 -1.41
C GLU A 424 11.11 -8.25 -2.81
N ALA A 425 11.75 -8.83 -3.82
CA ALA A 425 11.40 -8.58 -5.21
C ALA A 425 11.37 -9.89 -5.97
N ALA A 426 10.45 -10.01 -6.93
CA ALA A 426 10.42 -11.10 -7.89
C ALA A 426 10.06 -10.58 -9.28
N LEU A 427 10.40 -11.36 -10.30
CA LEU A 427 9.97 -11.12 -11.67
C LEU A 427 9.68 -12.44 -12.39
N ALA A 428 8.79 -12.34 -13.38
CA ALA A 428 8.47 -13.37 -14.36
C ALA A 428 8.64 -12.74 -15.76
N TYR A 429 9.26 -13.46 -16.70
CA TYR A 429 9.59 -12.95 -18.04
C TYR A 429 9.33 -14.01 -19.13
N GLY A 430 8.71 -13.59 -20.24
CA GLY A 430 8.41 -14.44 -21.40
C GLY A 430 7.08 -15.20 -21.29
N GLY A 431 7.02 -16.42 -21.83
CA GLY A 431 5.90 -17.36 -21.72
C GLY A 431 4.74 -17.17 -22.70
N GLY A 432 4.82 -16.20 -23.62
CA GLY A 432 3.80 -15.92 -24.63
C GLY A 432 2.50 -15.27 -24.10
N SER A 433 2.13 -15.52 -22.85
CA SER A 433 1.00 -14.89 -22.15
C SER A 433 1.25 -13.46 -21.68
N LEU A 434 2.49 -12.97 -21.72
CA LEU A 434 2.85 -11.60 -21.36
C LEU A 434 3.06 -10.75 -22.63
N PRO A 435 2.39 -9.58 -22.77
CA PRO A 435 2.51 -8.75 -23.96
C PRO A 435 3.91 -8.13 -24.08
N GLY A 436 4.53 -8.27 -25.26
CA GLY A 436 5.93 -7.87 -25.48
C GLY A 436 6.16 -6.37 -25.60
N ASP A 437 5.26 -5.68 -26.29
CA ASP A 437 5.38 -4.26 -26.67
C ASP A 437 4.74 -3.30 -25.65
N GLU A 438 4.06 -3.83 -24.63
CA GLU A 438 3.41 -3.04 -23.59
C GLU A 438 4.36 -2.68 -22.43
N LEU A 439 3.93 -1.71 -21.60
CA LEU A 439 4.60 -1.42 -20.34
C LEU A 439 4.47 -2.59 -19.37
N ILE A 440 5.53 -2.90 -18.63
CA ILE A 440 5.53 -4.04 -17.71
C ILE A 440 4.40 -3.99 -16.70
N THR A 441 3.83 -5.15 -16.40
CA THR A 441 2.89 -5.28 -15.29
C THR A 441 3.65 -5.23 -13.97
N MET A 442 3.17 -4.45 -13.00
CA MET A 442 3.77 -4.36 -11.67
C MET A 442 2.80 -4.76 -10.58
N ILE A 443 3.28 -5.58 -9.64
CA ILE A 443 2.59 -6.00 -8.42
C ILE A 443 3.28 -5.35 -7.23
N ARG A 444 2.49 -4.83 -6.29
CA ARG A 444 2.98 -4.09 -5.12
C ARG A 444 2.33 -4.63 -3.85
N PHE A 445 3.15 -5.08 -2.91
CA PHE A 445 2.70 -5.56 -1.60
C PHE A 445 3.27 -4.74 -0.45
N ALA A 446 2.47 -4.53 0.58
CA ALA A 446 2.91 -4.06 1.88
C ALA A 446 2.31 -4.97 2.97
N ASN A 447 3.13 -5.59 3.81
CA ASN A 447 2.70 -6.57 4.82
C ASN A 447 1.75 -7.64 4.26
N ARG A 448 2.07 -8.22 3.10
CA ARG A 448 1.25 -9.15 2.30
C ARG A 448 -0.13 -8.63 1.83
N VAL A 449 -0.38 -7.33 1.88
CA VAL A 449 -1.60 -6.68 1.33
C VAL A 449 -1.32 -6.12 -0.07
N PRO A 450 -2.14 -6.44 -1.10
CA PRO A 450 -2.11 -5.79 -2.41
C PRO A 450 -2.36 -4.28 -2.38
N LEU A 451 -1.54 -3.54 -3.11
CA LEU A 451 -1.69 -2.10 -3.33
C LEU A 451 -2.11 -1.84 -4.78
N LEU A 452 -3.40 -1.56 -5.02
CA LEU A 452 -3.97 -1.49 -6.37
C LEU A 452 -3.96 -0.07 -6.95
N TYR A 453 -4.20 0.98 -6.15
CA TYR A 453 -4.33 2.36 -6.62
C TYR A 453 -3.11 3.24 -6.25
N GLN A 454 -3.12 4.50 -6.69
CA GLN A 454 -2.08 5.51 -6.41
C GLN A 454 -0.64 5.09 -6.81
N GLN A 455 -0.51 4.27 -7.86
CA GLN A 455 0.77 3.74 -8.35
C GLN A 455 1.82 4.85 -8.55
N SER A 456 1.48 6.00 -9.14
CA SER A 456 2.40 7.13 -9.37
C SER A 456 2.97 7.75 -8.07
N ALA A 457 2.24 7.69 -6.95
CA ALA A 457 2.69 8.20 -5.66
C ALA A 457 3.68 7.25 -4.96
N CYS A 458 3.60 5.94 -5.23
CA CYS A 458 4.29 4.90 -4.47
C CYS A 458 5.81 4.85 -4.68
N ALA A 459 6.56 4.70 -3.58
CA ALA A 459 8.01 4.50 -3.56
C ALA A 459 8.47 3.31 -4.40
N ILE A 460 7.70 2.21 -4.42
CA ILE A 460 7.99 1.01 -5.23
C ILE A 460 8.06 1.39 -6.71
N THR A 461 7.00 2.01 -7.24
CA THR A 461 6.90 2.47 -8.63
C THR A 461 8.06 3.39 -9.00
N LYS A 462 8.35 4.38 -8.15
CA LYS A 462 9.44 5.33 -8.35
C LYS A 462 10.80 4.62 -8.41
N SER A 463 11.01 3.59 -7.59
CA SER A 463 12.24 2.79 -7.58
C SER A 463 12.39 1.88 -8.81
N VAL A 464 11.28 1.30 -9.30
CA VAL A 464 11.24 0.56 -10.58
C VAL A 464 11.56 1.48 -11.76
N ILE A 465 10.94 2.66 -11.84
CA ILE A 465 11.21 3.65 -12.90
C ILE A 465 12.65 4.17 -12.83
N GLN A 466 13.20 4.38 -11.63
CA GLN A 466 14.58 4.83 -11.41
C GLN A 466 15.64 3.72 -11.58
N THR A 467 15.26 2.50 -11.94
CA THR A 467 16.20 1.40 -12.22
C THR A 467 16.57 1.39 -13.70
N THR A 468 17.86 1.24 -14.01
CA THR A 468 18.38 1.37 -15.39
C THR A 468 18.21 0.06 -16.18
N TRP A 469 16.97 -0.29 -16.53
CA TRP A 469 16.61 -1.59 -17.12
C TRP A 469 17.38 -1.98 -18.39
N LYS A 470 17.90 -1.00 -19.15
CA LYS A 470 18.76 -1.22 -20.32
C LYS A 470 20.03 -2.04 -20.02
N THR A 471 20.56 -2.02 -18.80
CA THR A 471 21.73 -2.85 -18.42
C THR A 471 21.39 -4.34 -18.26
N TYR A 472 20.09 -4.67 -18.17
CA TYR A 472 19.57 -6.03 -18.08
C TYR A 472 18.98 -6.54 -19.40
N GLY A 473 19.13 -5.79 -20.49
CA GLY A 473 18.61 -6.16 -21.82
C GLY A 473 17.17 -5.70 -22.10
N ILE A 474 16.56 -4.94 -21.19
CA ILE A 474 15.15 -4.50 -21.26
C ILE A 474 15.07 -3.05 -21.74
N GLN A 475 14.12 -2.73 -22.64
CA GLN A 475 13.91 -1.37 -23.13
C GLN A 475 13.08 -0.52 -22.17
N GLN A 476 13.32 0.79 -22.13
CA GLN A 476 12.61 1.72 -21.24
C GLN A 476 12.61 3.15 -21.78
N SER A 477 11.43 3.75 -21.87
CA SER A 477 11.24 5.17 -22.17
C SER A 477 11.49 6.05 -20.93
N ARG A 478 12.07 7.24 -21.11
CA ARG A 478 12.50 8.11 -20.01
C ARG A 478 11.33 8.49 -19.08
N GLY A 479 11.40 8.04 -17.83
CA GLY A 479 10.38 8.32 -16.81
C GLY A 479 9.16 7.39 -16.82
N ALA A 480 9.10 6.45 -17.76
CA ALA A 480 8.10 5.39 -17.79
C ALA A 480 8.61 4.12 -17.07
N LEU A 481 7.72 3.16 -16.89
CA LEU A 481 8.11 1.76 -16.68
C LEU A 481 8.87 1.25 -17.93
N PRO A 482 9.68 0.19 -17.81
CA PRO A 482 10.18 -0.52 -18.99
C PRO A 482 9.04 -1.12 -19.82
N ALA A 483 9.34 -1.45 -21.08
CA ALA A 483 8.47 -2.20 -21.97
C ALA A 483 9.11 -3.56 -22.27
N ALA A 484 8.38 -4.64 -21.98
CA ALA A 484 8.83 -6.03 -22.09
C ALA A 484 7.68 -7.00 -21.71
N PRO A 485 7.74 -8.27 -22.15
CA PRO A 485 6.87 -9.34 -21.67
C PRO A 485 7.31 -9.77 -20.25
N MET A 486 7.07 -8.90 -19.26
CA MET A 486 7.58 -9.04 -17.90
C MET A 486 6.56 -8.56 -16.85
N VAL A 487 6.50 -9.32 -15.75
CA VAL A 487 5.84 -8.91 -14.50
C VAL A 487 6.92 -8.67 -13.44
N VAL A 488 6.83 -7.54 -12.73
CA VAL A 488 7.72 -7.22 -11.59
C VAL A 488 6.89 -7.06 -10.32
N MET A 489 7.22 -7.87 -9.32
CA MET A 489 6.58 -7.89 -8.01
C MET A 489 7.54 -7.37 -6.95
N VAL A 490 7.07 -6.49 -6.06
CA VAL A 490 7.86 -5.99 -4.92
C VAL A 490 7.01 -5.97 -3.65
N HIS A 491 7.53 -6.54 -2.57
CA HIS A 491 6.93 -6.58 -1.24
C HIS A 491 7.79 -5.79 -0.25
N ILE A 492 7.15 -4.97 0.59
CA ILE A 492 7.76 -4.41 1.81
C ILE A 492 7.08 -4.99 3.05
N ALA A 493 7.86 -5.60 3.93
CA ALA A 493 7.42 -6.06 5.25
C ALA A 493 7.97 -5.14 6.34
N SER A 494 7.13 -4.61 7.24
CA SER A 494 7.56 -3.78 8.37
C SER A 494 6.55 -3.76 9.51
N VAL A 495 7.04 -3.55 10.73
CA VAL A 495 6.19 -3.27 11.92
C VAL A 495 5.32 -2.03 11.72
N TRP A 496 5.81 -1.05 10.96
CA TRP A 496 5.04 0.11 10.52
C TRP A 496 5.35 0.36 9.05
N VAL A 497 4.34 0.39 8.17
CA VAL A 497 4.51 0.78 6.77
C VAL A 497 4.14 2.26 6.63
N PRO A 498 4.99 3.10 6.03
CA PRO A 498 4.71 4.52 5.93
C PRO A 498 3.83 4.78 4.70
N PHE A 499 2.51 4.71 4.87
CA PHE A 499 1.56 5.01 3.79
C PHE A 499 1.46 6.52 3.51
N THR A 500 1.05 6.89 2.28
CA THR A 500 0.80 8.29 1.88
C THR A 500 -0.57 8.82 2.31
N SER A 501 -1.49 7.94 2.72
CA SER A 501 -2.81 8.26 3.26
C SER A 501 -3.38 7.07 4.03
N GLU A 502 -4.43 7.33 4.81
CA GLU A 502 -5.15 6.36 5.66
C GLU A 502 -5.75 5.20 4.87
N SER A 503 -6.02 5.39 3.57
CA SER A 503 -6.54 4.35 2.66
C SER A 503 -5.53 3.22 2.33
N LYS A 504 -4.25 3.36 2.73
CA LYS A 504 -3.18 2.35 2.52
C LYS A 504 -2.97 1.92 1.05
N GLU A 505 -2.86 2.85 0.10
CA GLU A 505 -2.70 2.54 -1.33
C GLU A 505 -1.28 2.77 -1.91
N ALA A 506 -0.46 3.58 -1.25
CA ALA A 506 0.91 3.85 -1.69
C ALA A 506 1.87 4.04 -0.52
N VAL A 507 3.09 3.51 -0.68
CA VAL A 507 4.20 3.65 0.28
C VAL A 507 4.93 4.97 0.01
N ALA A 508 5.19 5.74 1.07
CA ALA A 508 5.85 7.04 1.01
C ALA A 508 7.34 6.93 0.63
N SER A 509 7.83 7.96 -0.08
CA SER A 509 9.14 7.96 -0.76
C SER A 509 10.32 8.30 0.18
N TYR A 510 10.55 7.49 1.20
CA TYR A 510 11.71 7.60 2.08
C TYR A 510 13.01 7.14 1.37
N PRO A 511 14.15 7.86 1.50
CA PRO A 511 15.40 7.51 0.81
C PRO A 511 15.92 6.12 1.14
N GLU A 512 15.79 5.68 2.40
CA GLU A 512 16.22 4.38 2.89
C GLU A 512 15.41 3.25 2.23
N ILE A 513 14.08 3.41 2.21
CA ILE A 513 13.14 2.48 1.58
C ILE A 513 13.39 2.41 0.07
N MET A 514 13.51 3.56 -0.61
CA MET A 514 13.77 3.58 -2.07
C MET A 514 15.14 2.98 -2.44
N LYS A 515 16.16 3.18 -1.60
CA LYS A 515 17.48 2.56 -1.78
C LYS A 515 17.37 1.04 -1.72
N GLU A 516 16.73 0.48 -0.69
CA GLU A 516 16.66 -0.97 -0.52
C GLU A 516 15.75 -1.64 -1.56
N ILE A 517 14.64 -0.99 -1.95
CA ILE A 517 13.81 -1.44 -3.08
C ILE A 517 14.64 -1.47 -4.37
N LYS A 518 15.42 -0.43 -4.65
CA LYS A 518 16.28 -0.41 -5.84
C LYS A 518 17.34 -1.52 -5.80
N LEU A 519 17.93 -1.83 -4.64
CA LEU A 519 18.86 -2.96 -4.51
C LEU A 519 18.19 -4.31 -4.78
N ALA A 520 16.99 -4.55 -4.22
CA ALA A 520 16.21 -5.76 -4.49
C ALA A 520 15.89 -5.94 -5.98
N ILE A 521 15.42 -4.88 -6.65
CA ILE A 521 15.15 -4.90 -8.10
C ILE A 521 16.44 -5.16 -8.90
N GLN A 522 17.58 -4.60 -8.48
CA GLN A 522 18.87 -4.83 -9.13
C GLN A 522 19.40 -6.26 -8.93
N ASP A 523 19.05 -6.94 -7.84
CA ASP A 523 19.39 -8.35 -7.62
C ASP A 523 18.63 -9.27 -8.61
N VAL A 524 17.32 -9.13 -8.73
CA VAL A 524 16.53 -9.90 -9.73
C VAL A 524 16.81 -9.47 -11.17
N GLY A 525 17.06 -8.18 -11.42
CA GLY A 525 17.47 -7.67 -12.74
C GLY A 525 18.81 -8.25 -13.21
N ARG A 526 19.76 -8.49 -12.28
CA ARG A 526 21.01 -9.22 -12.58
C ARG A 526 20.74 -10.68 -12.97
N LYS A 527 19.84 -11.38 -12.25
CA LYS A 527 19.40 -12.75 -12.60
C LYS A 527 18.78 -12.78 -14.01
N LEU A 528 17.84 -11.87 -14.32
CA LEU A 528 17.19 -11.75 -15.63
C LEU A 528 18.16 -11.42 -16.78
N GLY A 529 19.08 -10.47 -16.57
CA GLY A 529 20.01 -10.06 -17.62
C GLY A 529 20.95 -11.18 -18.06
N LEU A 530 21.25 -12.15 -17.19
CA LEU A 530 22.00 -13.35 -17.55
C LEU A 530 21.17 -14.28 -18.45
N TYR A 531 19.90 -14.49 -18.14
CA TYR A 531 18.97 -15.27 -18.97
C TYR A 531 18.82 -14.68 -20.37
N ILE A 532 18.53 -13.38 -20.49
CA ILE A 532 18.36 -12.71 -21.79
C ILE A 532 19.65 -12.76 -22.63
N ARG A 533 20.81 -12.54 -22.02
CA ARG A 533 22.11 -12.66 -22.72
C ARG A 533 22.45 -14.09 -23.13
N ARG A 534 21.94 -15.11 -22.43
CA ARG A 534 22.06 -16.51 -22.84
C ARG A 534 21.20 -16.79 -24.07
N GLY A 535 19.91 -16.47 -24.02
CA GLY A 535 19.00 -16.69 -25.15
C GLY A 535 19.43 -15.96 -26.43
N LEU A 536 19.97 -14.74 -26.31
CA LEU A 536 20.54 -14.01 -27.46
C LEU A 536 21.76 -14.72 -28.07
N ARG A 537 22.64 -15.31 -27.26
CA ARG A 537 23.81 -16.08 -27.77
C ARG A 537 23.36 -17.36 -28.47
N GLU A 538 22.40 -18.08 -27.89
CA GLU A 538 21.82 -19.30 -28.46
C GLU A 538 21.13 -18.99 -29.80
N ALA A 539 20.37 -17.90 -29.89
CA ALA A 539 19.75 -17.43 -31.13
C ALA A 539 20.77 -16.98 -32.20
N ASP A 540 21.81 -16.22 -31.82
CA ASP A 540 22.89 -15.82 -32.75
C ASP A 540 23.69 -17.03 -33.26
N ALA A 541 23.89 -18.06 -32.43
CA ALA A 541 24.56 -19.31 -32.82
C ALA A 541 23.71 -20.09 -33.83
N GLU A 542 22.43 -20.33 -33.55
CA GLU A 542 21.53 -21.03 -34.47
C GLU A 542 21.32 -20.23 -35.77
N LYS A 543 21.27 -18.89 -35.70
CA LYS A 543 21.22 -18.03 -36.89
C LYS A 543 22.47 -18.21 -37.76
N LYS A 544 23.68 -18.17 -37.18
CA LYS A 544 24.95 -18.42 -37.88
C LYS A 544 24.96 -19.82 -38.51
N ARG A 545 24.58 -20.84 -37.76
CA ARG A 545 24.44 -22.23 -38.26
C ARG A 545 23.51 -22.27 -39.47
N SER A 546 22.32 -21.68 -39.39
CA SER A 546 21.34 -21.68 -40.48
C SER A 546 21.81 -20.94 -41.74
N TYR A 547 22.77 -20.00 -41.63
CA TYR A 547 23.45 -19.42 -42.78
C TYR A 547 24.52 -20.37 -43.33
N ILE A 548 25.38 -20.93 -42.48
CA ILE A 548 26.46 -21.84 -42.91
C ILE A 548 25.86 -23.07 -43.62
N GLU A 549 24.81 -23.68 -43.09
CA GLU A 549 24.11 -24.81 -43.73
C GLU A 549 23.54 -24.45 -45.11
N LYS A 550 23.09 -23.20 -45.33
CA LYS A 550 22.66 -22.71 -46.65
C LYS A 550 23.82 -22.44 -47.60
N TYR A 551 25.01 -22.08 -47.10
CA TYR A 551 26.18 -21.83 -47.93
C TYR A 551 27.02 -23.09 -48.23
N ILE A 552 26.96 -24.15 -47.42
CA ILE A 552 27.70 -25.41 -47.65
C ILE A 552 27.50 -25.97 -49.08
N PRO A 553 26.28 -26.06 -49.65
CA PRO A 553 26.09 -26.51 -51.04
C PRO A 553 26.79 -25.63 -52.08
N HIS A 554 26.75 -24.31 -51.92
CA HIS A 554 27.41 -23.37 -52.82
C HIS A 554 28.95 -23.45 -52.73
N ILE A 555 29.49 -23.64 -51.52
CA ILE A 555 30.92 -23.91 -51.30
C ILE A 555 31.32 -25.24 -51.97
N GLY A 556 30.48 -26.27 -51.88
CA GLY A 556 30.68 -27.54 -52.58
C GLY A 556 30.73 -27.41 -54.11
N ILE A 557 29.89 -26.56 -54.70
CA ILE A 557 29.90 -26.27 -56.14
C ILE A 557 31.16 -25.48 -56.53
N ALA A 558 31.52 -24.42 -55.79
CA ALA A 558 32.72 -23.65 -56.08
C ALA A 558 34.02 -24.49 -55.96
N LEU A 559 34.09 -25.40 -54.97
CA LEU A 559 35.19 -26.36 -54.87
C LEU A 559 35.18 -27.41 -56.00
N GLN A 560 34.01 -27.76 -56.53
CA GLN A 560 33.88 -28.63 -57.70
C GLN A 560 34.49 -27.98 -58.95
N GLU A 561 34.14 -26.72 -59.21
CA GLU A 561 34.63 -25.94 -60.36
C GLU A 561 36.13 -25.65 -60.26
N ILE A 562 36.63 -25.26 -59.08
CA ILE A 562 38.04 -24.86 -58.88
C ILE A 562 38.99 -26.07 -58.88
N LEU A 563 38.58 -27.21 -58.33
CA LEU A 563 39.45 -28.38 -58.14
C LEU A 563 39.17 -29.53 -59.12
N GLY A 564 38.17 -29.41 -60.00
CA GLY A 564 37.81 -30.45 -60.97
C GLY A 564 37.37 -31.77 -60.34
N ILE A 565 36.79 -31.74 -59.13
CA ILE A 565 36.40 -32.95 -58.40
C ILE A 565 35.04 -33.51 -58.86
N ASP A 566 34.85 -34.82 -58.67
CA ASP A 566 33.61 -35.53 -58.98
C ASP A 566 32.50 -35.27 -57.94
N ASP A 567 31.23 -35.43 -58.32
CA ASP A 567 30.09 -35.15 -57.43
C ASP A 567 30.14 -35.95 -56.13
N LYS A 568 30.63 -37.20 -56.13
CA LYS A 568 30.80 -38.00 -54.91
C LYS A 568 31.82 -37.39 -53.94
N ARG A 569 32.89 -36.75 -54.45
CA ARG A 569 33.82 -35.98 -53.61
C ARG A 569 33.20 -34.69 -53.09
N LYS A 570 32.44 -33.96 -53.92
CA LYS A 570 31.68 -32.77 -53.50
C LYS A 570 30.67 -33.10 -52.40
N GLU A 571 29.86 -34.14 -52.55
CA GLU A 571 28.94 -34.63 -51.51
C GLU A 571 29.68 -34.99 -50.23
N LYS A 572 30.80 -35.72 -50.33
CA LYS A 572 31.64 -36.08 -49.17
C LYS A 572 32.25 -34.85 -48.48
N VAL A 573 32.66 -33.82 -49.23
CA VAL A 573 33.14 -32.54 -48.68
C VAL A 573 32.00 -31.79 -47.98
N CYS A 574 30.83 -31.65 -48.59
CA CYS A 574 29.66 -31.03 -47.97
C CYS A 574 29.23 -31.75 -46.68
N ALA A 575 29.22 -33.08 -46.69
CA ALA A 575 28.94 -33.89 -45.51
C ALA A 575 29.99 -33.69 -44.40
N THR A 576 31.29 -33.63 -44.76
CA THR A 576 32.39 -33.38 -43.81
C THR A 576 32.31 -31.98 -43.21
N LEU A 577 31.95 -30.96 -44.00
CA LEU A 577 31.74 -29.60 -43.52
C LEU A 577 30.54 -29.51 -42.56
N LYS A 578 29.45 -30.25 -42.84
CA LYS A 578 28.27 -30.30 -41.97
C LYS A 578 28.56 -31.03 -40.65
N ASP A 579 29.23 -32.18 -40.70
CA ASP A 579 29.70 -32.92 -39.52
C ASP A 579 30.68 -32.08 -38.67
N THR A 580 31.56 -31.30 -39.31
CA THR A 580 32.45 -30.37 -38.60
C THR A 580 31.67 -29.26 -37.88
N LEU A 581 30.64 -28.69 -38.53
CA LEU A 581 29.75 -27.68 -37.93
C LEU A 581 28.92 -28.25 -36.77
N GLU A 582 28.45 -29.49 -36.88
CA GLU A 582 27.67 -30.16 -35.83
C GLU A 582 28.57 -30.54 -34.63
N ARG A 583 29.78 -31.07 -34.88
CA ARG A 583 30.75 -31.41 -33.82
C ARG A 583 31.26 -30.21 -33.03
N SER A 584 31.37 -29.02 -33.63
CA SER A 584 31.86 -27.83 -32.92
C SER A 584 30.98 -27.42 -31.73
N ARG A 585 29.76 -27.98 -31.61
CA ARG A 585 28.83 -27.75 -30.51
C ARG A 585 29.04 -28.67 -29.29
N ASN A 586 29.77 -29.77 -29.41
CA ASN A 586 29.90 -30.76 -28.32
C ASN A 586 31.04 -30.46 -27.32
N ASN A 587 31.77 -29.35 -27.50
CA ASN A 587 32.93 -28.96 -26.68
C ASN A 587 32.77 -27.61 -25.95
N ASP A 588 31.60 -26.96 -26.05
CA ASP A 588 31.21 -25.68 -25.43
C ASP A 588 29.97 -25.85 -24.51
#